data_AF-A0A0F9DXY2-F1
#
_entry.id   AF-A0A0F9DXY2-F1
#
_cell.length_a   1.000
_cell.length_b   1.000
_cell.length_c   1.000
_cell.angle_alpha   90.00
_cell.angle_beta   90.00
_cell.angle_gamma   90.00
#
_symmetry.space_group_name_H-M   'P 1'
#
loop_
_entity.id
_entity.type
_entity.pdbx_description
1 polymer ?
#
loop_
_entity_poly.entity_id
_entity_poly.type
_entity_poly.pdbx_seq_one_letter_code
_entity_poly.pdbx_strand_id
1 'polypeptide(L)'
;MEEKHILKIASELNITAKQVAAVAGLLAENATVPFIARYRKEATGSLDEVAITNIRDRLEQLAELDKRREAILESLEKQGNLTAELKDKVMAAETMAVLEDIYLPFRPKRRTRATMAKEKGLEPLAKMLFEQGNIDVIKEAEKFVNAEKEVDSVETALAGARDIIAEWVSEDSQARANIRSLYQKKGQYTCKVIPGKEEEAIKYKDYYDWAELVASAPSHRVLAMRRGAKEKFLLLRVTVDEDQAISILDSLFIKSENAAGEQVKIAIRDSFKRLIMLSMETEIRLESKKKADEEAIKVFAENIRQLLLGSPLGEKSILAIDPAFRTGCKVVCLDRQGKLLHNDVIYPIGSESTTKREGTKVMAWCQKYNIEAIAIGNGTASRET
;
A
#
# COMPACT_ATOMS: atom_id res chain seq x y z
N MET A 1 14.69 20.12 13.31
CA MET A 1 14.13 18.82 13.75
C MET A 1 13.32 19.10 14.99
N GLU A 2 12.03 18.82 14.97
CA GLU A 2 11.16 19.15 16.10
C GLU A 2 11.44 18.21 17.28
N GLU A 3 11.59 18.78 18.48
CA GLU A 3 11.74 18.03 19.73
C GLU A 3 10.59 17.02 19.93
N LYS A 4 9.40 17.36 19.43
CA LYS A 4 8.22 16.49 19.40
C LYS A 4 8.46 15.17 18.68
N HIS A 5 9.21 15.16 17.57
CA HIS A 5 9.51 13.94 16.81
C HIS A 5 10.41 13.01 17.61
N ILE A 6 11.42 13.57 18.28
CA ILE A 6 12.37 12.81 19.09
C ILE A 6 11.63 12.07 20.21
N LEU A 7 10.74 12.77 20.93
CA LEU A 7 9.93 12.16 21.99
C LEU A 7 8.97 11.09 21.46
N LYS A 8 8.36 11.35 20.30
CA LYS A 8 7.46 10.38 19.66
C LYS A 8 8.18 9.09 19.29
N ILE A 9 9.32 9.19 18.60
CA ILE A 9 10.13 8.03 18.21
C ILE A 9 10.64 7.28 19.43
N ALA A 10 11.10 8.00 20.46
CA ALA A 10 11.56 7.42 21.71
C ALA A 10 10.48 6.55 22.37
N SER A 11 9.25 7.06 22.43
CA SER A 11 8.10 6.31 22.94
C SER A 11 7.71 5.12 22.06
N GLU A 12 7.66 5.31 20.73
CA GLU A 12 7.25 4.26 19.78
C GLU A 12 8.25 3.08 19.74
N LEU A 13 9.55 3.38 19.83
CA LEU A 13 10.63 2.39 19.77
C LEU A 13 11.10 1.90 21.14
N ASN A 14 10.50 2.42 22.24
CA ASN A 14 10.88 2.11 23.62
C ASN A 14 12.38 2.34 23.90
N ILE A 15 12.89 3.50 23.47
CA ILE A 15 14.28 3.97 23.66
C ILE A 15 14.29 5.38 24.22
N THR A 16 15.44 5.89 24.64
CA THR A 16 15.50 7.24 25.22
C THR A 16 15.55 8.33 24.16
N ALA A 17 14.97 9.49 24.46
CA ALA A 17 15.02 10.68 23.60
C ALA A 17 16.48 11.09 23.26
N LYS A 18 17.40 10.93 24.21
CA LYS A 18 18.83 11.19 24.02
C LYS A 18 19.43 10.31 22.91
N GLN A 19 19.06 9.03 22.87
CA GLN A 19 19.55 8.11 21.84
C GLN A 19 19.01 8.48 20.45
N VAL A 20 17.72 8.81 20.36
CA VAL A 20 17.09 9.27 19.12
C VAL A 20 17.77 10.56 18.63
N ALA A 21 17.96 11.54 19.51
CA ALA A 21 18.62 12.80 19.18
C ALA A 21 20.06 12.59 18.67
N ALA A 22 20.83 11.72 19.32
CA ALA A 22 22.20 11.39 18.90
C ALA A 22 22.23 10.74 17.52
N VAL A 23 21.37 9.74 17.27
CA VAL A 23 21.25 9.10 15.96
C VAL A 23 20.84 10.11 14.89
N ALA A 24 19.85 10.95 15.19
CA ALA A 24 19.31 11.91 14.25
C ALA A 24 20.34 12.99 13.86
N GLY A 25 21.16 13.46 14.81
CA GLY A 25 22.29 14.35 14.55
C GLY A 25 23.34 13.72 13.63
N LEU A 26 23.73 12.48 13.91
CA LEU A 26 24.69 11.74 13.08
C LEU A 26 24.17 11.50 11.66
N LEU A 27 22.89 11.17 11.50
CA LEU A 27 22.26 11.02 10.18
C LEU A 27 22.23 12.35 9.40
N ALA A 28 22.01 13.48 10.08
CA ALA A 28 22.06 14.80 9.45
C ALA A 28 23.47 15.18 8.95
N GLU A 29 24.51 14.63 9.59
CA GLU A 29 25.91 14.71 9.15
C GLU A 29 26.25 13.69 8.05
N ASN A 30 25.25 12.99 7.48
CA ASN A 30 25.40 11.93 6.47
C ASN A 30 26.16 10.69 6.98
N ALA A 31 26.19 10.45 8.28
CA ALA A 31 26.73 9.20 8.82
C ALA A 31 25.84 8.01 8.42
N THR A 32 26.45 6.93 7.94
CA THR A 32 25.71 5.72 7.54
C THR A 32 25.31 4.88 8.75
N VAL A 33 24.25 4.07 8.62
CA VAL A 33 23.81 3.16 9.69
C VAL A 33 24.95 2.25 10.20
N PRO A 34 25.75 1.57 9.33
CA PRO A 34 26.87 0.75 9.80
C PRO A 34 27.95 1.58 10.51
N PHE A 35 28.20 2.82 10.05
CA PHE A 35 29.17 3.69 10.70
C PHE A 35 28.72 4.06 12.12
N ILE A 36 27.44 4.44 12.28
CA ILE A 36 26.88 4.80 13.59
C ILE A 36 26.92 3.58 14.54
N ALA A 37 26.41 2.44 14.08
CA ALA A 37 26.36 1.21 14.89
C ALA A 37 27.74 0.72 15.31
N ARG A 38 28.78 0.92 14.48
CA ARG A 38 30.13 0.44 14.76
C ARG A 38 31.00 1.43 15.53
N TYR A 39 30.98 2.71 15.15
CA TYR A 39 31.95 3.72 15.60
C TYR A 39 31.34 4.82 16.48
N ARG A 40 30.03 4.79 16.74
CA ARG A 40 29.33 5.78 17.58
C ARG A 40 28.48 5.13 18.69
N LYS A 41 28.84 3.93 19.11
CA LYS A 41 28.12 3.17 20.15
C LYS A 41 27.93 3.96 21.44
N GLU A 42 28.97 4.62 21.95
CA GLU A 42 28.85 5.38 23.20
C GLU A 42 27.88 6.55 23.06
N ALA A 43 27.92 7.26 21.92
CA ALA A 43 27.04 8.38 21.64
C ALA A 43 25.56 7.96 21.53
N THR A 44 25.29 6.76 20.99
CA THR A 44 23.93 6.24 20.81
C THR A 44 23.47 5.32 21.93
N GLY A 45 24.27 5.11 22.99
CA GLY A 45 23.93 4.14 24.04
C GLY A 45 23.88 2.69 23.55
N SER A 46 24.75 2.34 22.61
CA SER A 46 24.93 1.00 22.02
C SER A 46 23.72 0.48 21.23
N LEU A 47 22.99 1.37 20.55
CA LEU A 47 21.97 0.94 19.58
C LEU A 47 22.59 0.14 18.44
N ASP A 48 21.90 -0.92 18.03
CA ASP A 48 22.29 -1.75 16.89
C ASP A 48 21.80 -1.16 15.56
N GLU A 49 22.20 -1.79 14.46
CA GLU A 49 21.84 -1.35 13.10
C GLU A 49 20.33 -1.38 12.85
N VAL A 50 19.59 -2.28 13.51
CA VAL A 50 18.13 -2.40 13.35
C VAL A 50 17.44 -1.21 14.02
N ALA A 51 17.79 -0.89 15.26
CA ALA A 51 17.24 0.26 15.97
C ALA A 51 17.58 1.58 15.27
N ILE A 52 18.82 1.75 14.81
CA ILE A 52 19.24 2.94 14.07
C ILE A 52 18.46 3.08 12.75
N THR A 53 18.25 1.97 12.02
CA THR A 53 17.45 1.97 10.78
C THR A 53 16.01 2.38 11.07
N ASN A 54 15.39 1.82 12.12
CA ASN A 54 14.01 2.18 12.51
C ASN A 54 13.89 3.66 12.87
N ILE A 55 14.89 4.25 13.56
CA ILE A 55 14.91 5.68 13.85
C ILE A 55 14.99 6.50 12.55
N ARG A 56 15.90 6.17 11.64
CA ARG A 56 16.03 6.86 10.34
C ARG A 56 14.72 6.84 9.58
N ASP A 57 14.16 5.65 9.36
CA ASP A 57 12.95 5.47 8.57
C ASP A 57 11.76 6.22 9.20
N ARG A 58 11.68 6.25 10.53
CA ARG A 58 10.61 6.97 11.22
C ARG A 58 10.80 8.50 11.17
N LEU A 59 12.03 9.00 11.25
CA LEU A 59 12.34 10.41 11.04
C LEU A 59 11.93 10.86 9.64
N GLU A 60 12.23 10.06 8.61
CA GLU A 60 11.83 10.35 7.23
C GLU A 60 10.31 10.41 7.08
N GLN A 61 9.58 9.46 7.67
CA GLN A 61 8.11 9.46 7.66
C GLN A 61 7.50 10.69 8.34
N LEU A 62 8.04 11.09 9.51
CA LEU A 62 7.56 12.28 10.22
C LEU A 62 7.88 13.57 9.46
N ALA A 63 9.06 13.64 8.83
CA ALA A 63 9.42 14.77 7.97
C ALA A 63 8.50 14.88 6.74
N GLU A 64 8.12 13.76 6.11
CA GLU A 64 7.14 13.75 5.02
C GLU A 64 5.76 14.22 5.48
N LEU A 65 5.32 13.77 6.65
CA LEU A 65 4.06 14.22 7.26
C LEU A 65 4.06 15.72 7.53
N ASP A 66 5.15 16.26 8.10
CA ASP A 66 5.29 17.69 8.39
C ASP A 66 5.29 18.52 7.11
N LYS A 67 6.07 18.12 6.10
CA LYS A 67 6.08 18.79 4.80
C LYS A 67 4.68 18.83 4.17
N ARG A 68 3.92 17.73 4.27
CA ARG A 68 2.55 17.70 3.75
C ARG A 68 1.62 18.58 4.58
N ARG A 69 1.80 18.62 5.90
CA ARG A 69 1.04 19.47 6.82
C ARG A 69 1.22 20.94 6.50
N GLU A 70 2.46 21.39 6.29
CA GLU A 70 2.78 22.75 5.87
C GLU A 70 2.08 23.12 4.56
N ALA A 71 2.19 22.25 3.54
CA ALA A 71 1.52 22.49 2.26
C ALA A 71 -0.02 22.60 2.37
N ILE A 72 -0.63 21.83 3.28
CA ILE A 72 -2.07 21.92 3.56
C ILE A 72 -2.41 23.23 4.26
N LEU A 73 -1.65 23.63 5.28
CA LEU A 73 -1.85 24.90 5.98
C LEU A 73 -1.74 26.09 5.02
N GLU A 74 -0.72 26.11 4.15
CA GLU A 74 -0.57 27.14 3.12
C GLU A 74 -1.76 27.15 2.15
N SER A 75 -2.26 25.98 1.74
CA SER A 75 -3.43 25.89 0.86
C SER A 75 -4.68 26.44 1.54
N LEU A 76 -4.88 26.15 2.83
CA LEU A 76 -6.03 26.62 3.59
C LEU A 76 -5.97 28.14 3.81
N GLU A 77 -4.79 28.67 4.08
CA GLU A 77 -4.55 30.12 4.24
C GLU A 77 -4.82 30.86 2.93
N LYS A 78 -4.29 30.38 1.80
CA LYS A 78 -4.53 30.98 0.48
C LYS A 78 -6.00 31.01 0.07
N GLN A 79 -6.81 30.06 0.54
CA GLN A 79 -8.25 30.01 0.30
C GLN A 79 -9.08 30.81 1.32
N GLY A 80 -8.45 31.36 2.37
CA GLY A 80 -9.16 32.05 3.46
C GLY A 80 -9.94 31.12 4.39
N ASN A 81 -9.66 29.82 4.37
CA ASN A 81 -10.38 28.79 5.15
C ASN A 81 -9.67 28.41 6.47
N LEU A 82 -8.48 28.96 6.73
CA LEU A 82 -7.67 28.61 7.89
C LEU A 82 -8.22 29.25 9.18
N THR A 83 -9.11 28.55 9.87
CA THR A 83 -9.56 28.91 11.22
C THR A 83 -8.59 28.38 12.29
N ALA A 84 -8.63 28.95 13.50
CA ALA A 84 -7.83 28.46 14.62
C ALA A 84 -8.11 26.98 14.93
N GLU A 85 -9.39 26.59 14.96
CA GLU A 85 -9.80 25.19 15.18
C GLU A 85 -9.28 24.25 14.09
N LEU A 86 -9.35 24.66 12.81
CA LEU A 86 -8.87 23.85 11.70
C LEU A 86 -7.35 23.71 11.74
N LYS A 87 -6.63 24.79 12.07
CA LYS A 87 -5.18 24.77 12.28
C LYS A 87 -4.80 23.76 13.37
N ASP A 88 -5.49 23.79 14.50
CA ASP A 88 -5.24 22.86 15.61
C ASP A 88 -5.49 21.40 15.20
N LYS A 89 -6.57 21.12 14.46
CA LYS A 89 -6.86 19.78 13.91
C LYS A 89 -5.74 19.30 12.97
N VAL A 90 -5.27 20.16 12.06
CA VAL A 90 -4.18 19.84 11.12
C VAL A 90 -2.85 19.59 11.87
N MET A 91 -2.56 20.37 12.91
CA MET A 91 -1.37 20.18 13.76
C MET A 91 -1.44 18.92 14.64
N ALA A 92 -2.64 18.51 15.03
CA ALA A 92 -2.88 17.30 15.81
C ALA A 92 -2.88 16.01 14.96
N ALA A 93 -3.00 16.11 13.63
CA ALA A 93 -3.05 14.95 12.74
C ALA A 93 -1.77 14.10 12.82
N GLU A 94 -1.92 12.85 13.30
CA GLU A 94 -0.79 11.94 13.56
C GLU A 94 -0.38 11.09 12.35
N THR A 95 -1.24 10.99 11.34
CA THR A 95 -1.02 10.15 10.16
C THR A 95 -1.38 10.90 8.89
N MET A 96 -0.77 10.48 7.78
CA MET A 96 -1.06 11.04 6.46
C MET A 96 -2.54 10.91 6.10
N ALA A 97 -3.17 9.78 6.43
CA ALA A 97 -4.59 9.54 6.13
C ALA A 97 -5.50 10.53 6.87
N VAL A 98 -5.28 10.74 8.17
CA VAL A 98 -6.06 11.71 8.97
C VAL A 98 -5.84 13.13 8.45
N LEU A 99 -4.60 13.47 8.09
CA LEU A 99 -4.26 14.77 7.53
C LEU A 99 -4.98 15.04 6.20
N GLU A 100 -5.02 14.05 5.30
CA GLU A 100 -5.76 14.15 4.04
C GLU A 100 -7.28 14.21 4.25
N ASP A 101 -7.82 13.47 5.22
CA ASP A 101 -9.25 13.52 5.56
C ASP A 101 -9.66 14.92 6.03
N ILE A 102 -8.85 15.59 6.86
CA ILE A 102 -9.10 16.97 7.31
C ILE A 102 -9.07 17.96 6.14
N TYR A 103 -8.16 17.76 5.19
CA TYR A 103 -8.02 18.65 4.03
C TYR A 103 -9.05 18.40 2.93
N LEU A 104 -9.67 17.22 2.90
CA LEU A 104 -10.55 16.76 1.82
C LEU A 104 -11.66 17.77 1.43
N PRO A 105 -12.38 18.44 2.37
CA PRO A 105 -13.40 19.42 2.02
C PRO A 105 -12.88 20.65 1.26
N PHE A 106 -11.61 20.98 1.46
CA PHE A 106 -10.96 22.20 0.94
C PHE A 106 -10.09 21.94 -0.30
N ARG A 107 -9.94 20.66 -0.65
CA ARG A 107 -9.16 20.27 -1.82
C ARG A 107 -9.86 20.79 -3.09
N PRO A 108 -9.15 21.40 -4.05
CA PRO A 108 -9.73 21.80 -5.32
C PRO A 108 -10.42 20.63 -6.02
N LYS A 109 -11.73 20.75 -6.28
CA LYS A 109 -12.55 19.69 -6.86
C LYS A 109 -12.84 19.96 -8.33
N ARG A 110 -12.93 18.89 -9.12
CA ARG A 110 -13.61 18.96 -10.42
C ARG A 110 -15.10 19.22 -10.18
N ARG A 111 -15.80 19.79 -11.16
CA ARG A 111 -17.25 20.06 -11.08
C ARG A 111 -18.02 18.77 -10.73
N THR A 112 -18.44 18.61 -9.47
CA THR A 112 -19.15 17.41 -8.97
C THR A 112 -20.66 17.61 -9.05
N ARG A 113 -21.43 16.55 -8.81
CA ARG A 113 -22.90 16.66 -8.67
C ARG A 113 -23.30 17.64 -7.57
N ALA A 114 -22.60 17.60 -6.43
CA ALA A 114 -22.80 18.56 -5.35
C ALA A 114 -22.42 19.98 -5.78
N THR A 115 -21.29 20.19 -6.47
CA THR A 115 -20.92 21.53 -6.95
C THR A 115 -21.97 22.09 -7.91
N MET A 116 -22.45 21.28 -8.85
CA MET A 116 -23.52 21.67 -9.78
C MET A 116 -24.82 21.99 -9.02
N ALA A 117 -25.19 21.19 -8.02
CA ALA A 117 -26.37 21.48 -7.20
C ALA A 117 -26.22 22.78 -6.38
N LYS A 118 -25.01 23.09 -5.89
CA LYS A 118 -24.71 24.37 -5.22
C LYS A 118 -24.79 25.55 -6.18
N GLU A 119 -24.27 25.42 -7.40
CA GLU A 119 -24.41 26.42 -8.47
C GLU A 119 -25.88 26.70 -8.81
N LYS A 120 -26.72 25.65 -8.77
CA LYS A 120 -28.18 25.76 -8.92
C LYS A 120 -28.89 26.37 -7.69
N GLY A 121 -28.17 26.65 -6.61
CA GLY A 121 -28.70 27.28 -5.40
C GLY A 121 -29.43 26.33 -4.45
N LEU A 122 -29.15 25.02 -4.51
CA LEU A 122 -29.82 24.00 -3.69
C LEU A 122 -29.17 23.77 -2.32
N GLU A 123 -28.07 24.45 -2.01
CA GLU A 123 -27.38 24.30 -0.71
C GLU A 123 -28.25 24.68 0.50
N PRO A 124 -29.09 25.73 0.48
CA PRO A 124 -29.99 26.03 1.58
C PRO A 124 -30.99 24.90 1.85
N LEU A 125 -31.55 24.29 0.80
CA LEU A 125 -32.43 23.12 0.93
C LEU A 125 -31.68 21.93 1.55
N ALA A 126 -30.44 21.69 1.11
CA ALA A 126 -29.60 20.64 1.70
C ALA A 126 -29.34 20.86 3.20
N LYS A 127 -29.06 22.10 3.63
CA LYS A 127 -28.89 22.45 5.05
C LYS A 127 -30.15 22.19 5.86
N MET A 128 -31.30 22.65 5.36
CA MET A 128 -32.60 22.43 6.02
C MET A 128 -32.92 20.94 6.19
N LEU A 129 -32.68 20.13 5.15
CA LEU A 129 -32.87 18.68 5.23
C LEU A 129 -31.89 18.03 6.21
N PHE A 130 -30.63 18.49 6.25
CA PHE A 130 -29.59 17.93 7.11
C PHE A 130 -29.76 18.26 8.60
N GLU A 131 -30.42 19.39 8.91
CA GLU A 131 -30.88 19.72 10.26
C GLU A 131 -31.97 18.75 10.76
N GLN A 132 -32.75 18.19 9.82
CA GLN A 132 -33.82 17.22 10.08
C GLN A 132 -34.90 17.74 11.04
N GLY A 133 -35.18 19.05 10.97
CA GLY A 133 -36.31 19.65 11.68
C GLY A 133 -37.66 19.14 11.18
N ASN A 134 -38.72 19.43 11.94
CA ASN A 134 -40.08 19.11 11.51
C ASN A 134 -40.57 20.10 10.44
N ILE A 135 -40.22 19.81 9.18
CA ILE A 135 -40.56 20.62 8.01
C ILE A 135 -41.40 19.83 7.01
N ASP A 136 -42.22 20.55 6.23
CA ASP A 136 -42.85 19.99 5.04
C ASP A 136 -41.84 19.97 3.89
N VAL A 137 -41.18 18.82 3.71
CA VAL A 137 -40.09 18.63 2.75
C VAL A 137 -40.50 18.99 1.32
N ILE A 138 -41.73 18.65 0.92
CA ILE A 138 -42.21 18.90 -0.45
C ILE A 138 -42.39 20.42 -0.63
N LYS A 139 -43.11 21.06 0.29
CA LYS A 139 -43.36 22.51 0.24
C LYS A 139 -42.08 23.33 0.31
N GLU A 140 -41.10 22.91 1.10
CA GLU A 140 -39.81 23.59 1.15
C GLU A 140 -39.01 23.38 -0.14
N ALA A 141 -39.05 22.18 -0.74
CA ALA A 141 -38.37 21.91 -2.01
C ALA A 141 -39.01 22.61 -3.22
N GLU A 142 -40.33 22.83 -3.23
CA GLU A 142 -41.04 23.61 -4.26
C GLU A 142 -40.45 25.01 -4.46
N LYS A 143 -39.98 25.64 -3.37
CA LYS A 143 -39.36 26.99 -3.42
C LYS A 143 -38.06 27.03 -4.21
N PHE A 144 -37.45 25.87 -4.47
CA PHE A 144 -36.19 25.75 -5.19
C PHE A 144 -36.37 25.26 -6.64
N VAL A 145 -37.60 25.01 -7.08
CA VAL A 145 -37.91 24.67 -8.47
C VAL A 145 -37.69 25.92 -9.33
N ASN A 146 -36.79 25.80 -10.31
CA ASN A 146 -36.39 26.88 -11.17
C ASN A 146 -35.87 26.32 -12.51
N ALA A 147 -36.68 26.44 -13.56
CA ALA A 147 -36.33 25.97 -14.90
C ALA A 147 -35.11 26.69 -15.50
N GLU A 148 -34.88 27.97 -15.18
CA GLU A 148 -33.68 28.71 -15.65
C GLU A 148 -32.39 28.15 -15.04
N LYS A 149 -32.50 27.53 -13.86
CA LYS A 149 -31.39 26.81 -13.20
C LYS A 149 -31.42 25.31 -13.48
N GLU A 150 -32.22 24.85 -14.45
CA GLU A 150 -32.42 23.43 -14.77
C GLU A 150 -32.79 22.59 -13.53
N VAL A 151 -33.69 23.12 -12.70
CA VAL A 151 -34.32 22.42 -11.59
C VAL A 151 -35.81 22.34 -11.90
N ASP A 152 -36.20 21.34 -12.68
CA ASP A 152 -37.52 21.27 -13.33
C ASP A 152 -38.63 20.72 -12.44
N SER A 153 -38.27 20.11 -11.31
CA SER A 153 -39.24 19.49 -10.39
C SER A 153 -38.74 19.46 -8.95
N VAL A 154 -39.67 19.19 -8.03
CA VAL A 154 -39.38 18.96 -6.60
C VAL A 154 -38.39 17.81 -6.44
N GLU A 155 -38.55 16.72 -7.19
CA GLU A 155 -37.64 15.58 -7.18
C GLU A 155 -36.22 15.97 -7.61
N THR A 156 -36.10 16.87 -8.60
CA THR A 156 -34.81 17.39 -9.06
C THR A 156 -34.14 18.25 -7.98
N ALA A 157 -34.90 19.10 -7.29
CA ALA A 157 -34.42 19.88 -6.15
C ALA A 157 -33.94 18.97 -5.01
N LEU A 158 -34.74 17.96 -4.63
CA LEU A 158 -34.39 16.98 -3.60
C LEU A 158 -33.20 16.11 -4.00
N ALA A 159 -33.09 15.72 -5.27
CA ALA A 159 -31.92 14.99 -5.77
C ALA A 159 -30.64 15.83 -5.64
N GLY A 160 -30.66 17.09 -6.09
CA GLY A 160 -29.50 17.98 -5.95
C GLY A 160 -29.14 18.27 -4.50
N ALA A 161 -30.14 18.45 -3.62
CA ALA A 161 -29.89 18.61 -2.19
C ALA A 161 -29.24 17.35 -1.57
N ARG A 162 -29.71 16.15 -1.95
CA ARG A 162 -29.09 14.88 -1.54
C ARG A 162 -27.67 14.71 -2.08
N ASP A 163 -27.38 15.15 -3.31
CA ASP A 163 -26.02 15.12 -3.86
C ASP A 163 -25.05 15.95 -3.00
N ILE A 164 -25.50 17.10 -2.49
CA ILE A 164 -24.72 17.94 -1.56
C ILE A 164 -24.50 17.24 -0.22
N ILE A 165 -25.57 16.70 0.38
CA ILE A 165 -25.48 15.95 1.65
C ILE A 165 -24.55 14.74 1.50
N ALA A 166 -24.63 14.03 0.38
CA ALA A 166 -23.79 12.87 0.12
C ALA A 166 -22.30 13.24 0.08
N GLU A 167 -21.95 14.41 -0.48
CA GLU A 167 -20.58 14.92 -0.45
C GLU A 167 -20.15 15.27 0.99
N TRP A 168 -20.98 15.98 1.76
CA TRP A 168 -20.69 16.29 3.17
C TRP A 168 -20.43 15.04 4.01
N VAL A 169 -21.28 14.01 3.88
CA VAL A 169 -21.10 12.72 4.58
C VAL A 169 -19.80 12.03 4.16
N SER A 170 -19.43 12.10 2.87
CA SER A 170 -18.23 11.43 2.36
C SER A 170 -16.92 12.08 2.80
N GLU A 171 -16.99 13.35 3.19
CA GLU A 171 -15.85 14.19 3.57
C GLU A 171 -15.75 14.40 5.08
N ASP A 172 -16.74 13.92 5.84
CA ASP A 172 -16.68 13.95 7.29
C ASP A 172 -15.58 13.02 7.83
N SER A 173 -14.66 13.61 8.60
CA SER A 173 -13.49 12.91 9.13
C SER A 173 -13.86 11.73 10.04
N GLN A 174 -14.93 11.84 10.84
CA GLN A 174 -15.35 10.79 11.76
C GLN A 174 -16.00 9.63 11.00
N ALA A 175 -16.83 9.93 10.01
CA ALA A 175 -17.41 8.94 9.10
C ALA A 175 -16.31 8.15 8.39
N ARG A 176 -15.33 8.84 7.79
CA ARG A 176 -14.20 8.19 7.12
C ARG A 176 -13.39 7.33 8.08
N ALA A 177 -13.09 7.82 9.29
CA ALA A 177 -12.38 7.03 10.30
C ALA A 177 -13.14 5.74 10.69
N ASN A 178 -14.45 5.83 10.91
CA ASN A 178 -15.27 4.68 11.30
C ASN A 178 -15.36 3.65 10.16
N ILE A 179 -15.56 4.09 8.92
CA ILE A 179 -15.62 3.19 7.75
C ILE A 179 -14.24 2.59 7.45
N ARG A 180 -13.15 3.35 7.57
CA ARG A 180 -11.79 2.82 7.47
C ARG A 180 -11.54 1.69 8.48
N SER A 181 -11.92 1.90 9.73
CA SER A 181 -11.84 0.86 10.77
C SER A 181 -12.68 -0.38 10.41
N LEU A 182 -13.87 -0.20 9.82
CA LEU A 182 -14.69 -1.31 9.32
C LEU A 182 -13.95 -2.12 8.24
N TYR A 183 -13.39 -1.45 7.23
CA TYR A 183 -12.62 -2.11 6.17
C TYR A 183 -11.36 -2.80 6.69
N GLN A 184 -10.64 -2.18 7.63
CA GLN A 184 -9.43 -2.77 8.21
C GLN A 184 -9.73 -4.04 8.99
N LYS A 185 -10.88 -4.09 9.70
CA LYS A 185 -11.25 -5.24 10.55
C LYS A 185 -12.02 -6.33 9.80
N LYS A 186 -12.93 -5.94 8.90
CA LYS A 186 -13.91 -6.83 8.26
C LYS A 186 -13.89 -6.77 6.73
N GLY A 187 -13.03 -5.96 6.13
CA GLY A 187 -12.87 -5.91 4.68
C GLY A 187 -12.47 -7.27 4.14
N GLN A 188 -13.06 -7.64 3.00
CA GLN A 188 -12.77 -8.87 2.29
C GLN A 188 -12.24 -8.55 0.90
N TYR A 189 -11.13 -9.19 0.54
CA TYR A 189 -10.80 -9.32 -0.86
C TYR A 189 -11.84 -10.19 -1.54
N THR A 190 -12.28 -9.77 -2.70
CA THR A 190 -13.01 -10.62 -3.65
C THR A 190 -12.27 -10.59 -4.97
N CYS A 191 -11.92 -11.77 -5.46
CA CYS A 191 -11.16 -11.93 -6.69
C CYS A 191 -11.91 -12.85 -7.63
N LYS A 192 -12.10 -12.38 -8.87
CA LYS A 192 -12.75 -13.16 -9.94
C LYS A 192 -11.95 -13.11 -11.22
N VAL A 193 -11.98 -14.19 -12.01
CA VAL A 193 -11.42 -14.16 -13.37
C VAL A 193 -12.25 -13.22 -14.25
N ILE A 194 -11.57 -12.49 -15.14
CA ILE A 194 -12.26 -11.72 -16.18
C ILE A 194 -12.86 -12.71 -17.19
N PRO A 195 -14.17 -12.62 -17.49
CA PRO A 195 -14.80 -13.52 -18.45
C PRO A 195 -14.06 -13.54 -19.81
N GLY A 196 -13.77 -14.73 -20.32
CA GLY A 196 -13.05 -14.94 -21.58
C GLY A 196 -11.52 -14.91 -21.45
N LYS A 197 -10.97 -14.84 -20.23
CA LYS A 197 -9.53 -14.89 -19.96
C LYS A 197 -9.07 -16.15 -19.23
N GLU A 198 -9.94 -17.15 -19.08
CA GLU A 198 -9.71 -18.32 -18.23
C GLU A 198 -8.54 -19.21 -18.69
N GLU A 199 -8.28 -19.31 -19.99
CA GLU A 199 -7.14 -20.09 -20.49
C GLU A 199 -5.81 -19.32 -20.33
N GLU A 200 -5.81 -18.04 -20.69
CA GLU A 200 -4.63 -17.18 -20.55
C GLU A 200 -4.22 -16.96 -19.08
N ALA A 201 -5.21 -16.93 -18.18
CA ALA A 201 -5.03 -16.67 -16.75
C ALA A 201 -4.72 -17.93 -15.92
N ILE A 202 -4.44 -19.09 -16.54
CA ILE A 202 -4.33 -20.40 -15.84
C ILE A 202 -3.36 -20.39 -14.64
N LYS A 203 -2.32 -19.55 -14.68
CA LYS A 203 -1.39 -19.34 -13.55
C LYS A 203 -2.03 -18.73 -12.30
N TYR A 204 -3.22 -18.18 -12.41
CA TYR A 204 -4.01 -17.57 -11.33
C TYR A 204 -5.28 -18.36 -11.02
N LYS A 205 -5.39 -19.61 -11.47
CA LYS A 205 -6.59 -20.46 -11.32
C LYS A 205 -7.12 -20.50 -9.90
N ASP A 206 -6.24 -20.53 -8.91
CA ASP A 206 -6.60 -20.54 -7.47
C ASP A 206 -7.39 -19.29 -7.02
N TYR A 207 -7.38 -18.23 -7.83
CA TYR A 207 -8.01 -16.93 -7.53
C TYR A 207 -9.19 -16.59 -8.46
N TYR A 208 -9.71 -17.55 -9.22
CA TYR A 208 -10.82 -17.32 -10.16
C TYR A 208 -12.15 -17.03 -9.48
N ASP A 209 -12.33 -17.53 -8.27
CA ASP A 209 -13.43 -17.19 -7.37
C ASP A 209 -12.92 -17.33 -5.93
N TRP A 210 -12.32 -16.26 -5.42
CA TRP A 210 -11.66 -16.26 -4.12
C TRP A 210 -12.17 -15.12 -3.25
N ALA A 211 -12.40 -15.42 -1.97
CA ALA A 211 -12.74 -14.44 -0.96
C ALA A 211 -11.92 -14.69 0.32
N GLU A 212 -11.33 -13.63 0.86
CA GLU A 212 -10.50 -13.72 2.07
C GLU A 212 -10.48 -12.39 2.83
N LEU A 213 -10.41 -12.44 4.15
CA LEU A 213 -10.29 -11.25 4.99
C LEU A 213 -8.99 -10.49 4.73
N VAL A 214 -9.09 -9.18 4.54
CA VAL A 214 -7.93 -8.30 4.31
C VAL A 214 -6.96 -8.35 5.49
N ALA A 215 -7.48 -8.39 6.72
CA ALA A 215 -6.68 -8.35 7.94
C ALA A 215 -5.73 -9.54 8.11
N SER A 216 -6.09 -10.71 7.57
CA SER A 216 -5.37 -11.97 7.76
C SER A 216 -4.78 -12.54 6.46
N ALA A 217 -4.98 -11.88 5.32
CA ALA A 217 -4.51 -12.36 4.04
C ALA A 217 -2.97 -12.39 3.98
N PRO A 218 -2.33 -13.55 3.70
CA PRO A 218 -0.90 -13.65 3.57
C PRO A 218 -0.34 -12.82 2.42
N SER A 219 0.85 -12.25 2.62
CA SER A 219 1.55 -11.39 1.66
C SER A 219 1.58 -11.98 0.24
N HIS A 220 2.01 -13.23 0.09
CA HIS A 220 2.14 -13.87 -1.22
C HIS A 220 0.80 -13.97 -1.99
N ARG A 221 -0.33 -14.19 -1.30
CA ARG A 221 -1.67 -14.22 -1.93
C ARG A 221 -2.12 -12.84 -2.35
N VAL A 222 -1.93 -11.83 -1.49
CA VAL A 222 -2.23 -10.42 -1.83
C VAL A 222 -1.44 -10.01 -3.07
N LEU A 223 -0.15 -10.33 -3.13
CA LEU A 223 0.70 -10.01 -4.28
C LEU A 223 0.29 -10.77 -5.54
N ALA A 224 -0.10 -12.04 -5.44
CA ALA A 224 -0.58 -12.84 -6.57
C ALA A 224 -1.88 -12.29 -7.16
N MET A 225 -2.90 -12.04 -6.32
CA MET A 225 -4.16 -11.45 -6.76
C MET A 225 -3.95 -10.08 -7.43
N ARG A 226 -3.09 -9.24 -6.84
CA ARG A 226 -2.76 -7.93 -7.42
C ARG A 226 -2.01 -8.04 -8.74
N ARG A 227 -1.12 -9.02 -8.89
CA ARG A 227 -0.42 -9.29 -10.15
C ARG A 227 -1.40 -9.69 -11.24
N GLY A 228 -2.29 -10.64 -10.96
CA GLY A 228 -3.36 -11.03 -11.89
C GLY A 228 -4.28 -9.87 -12.27
N ALA A 229 -4.61 -8.99 -11.31
CA ALA A 229 -5.39 -7.79 -11.60
C ALA A 229 -4.63 -6.75 -12.45
N LYS A 230 -3.34 -6.52 -12.17
CA LYS A 230 -2.48 -5.62 -12.94
C LYS A 230 -2.31 -6.09 -14.39
N GLU A 231 -2.21 -7.40 -14.59
CA GLU A 231 -2.12 -8.04 -15.90
C GLU A 231 -3.49 -8.17 -16.61
N LYS A 232 -4.58 -7.67 -16.00
CA LYS A 232 -5.94 -7.70 -16.55
C LYS A 232 -6.49 -9.12 -16.77
N PHE A 233 -6.11 -10.05 -15.91
CA PHE A 233 -6.68 -11.40 -15.86
C PHE A 233 -7.71 -11.55 -14.75
N LEU A 234 -7.56 -10.82 -13.66
CA LEU A 234 -8.45 -10.88 -12.50
C LEU A 234 -9.11 -9.52 -12.23
N LEU A 235 -10.35 -9.56 -11.75
CA LEU A 235 -11.02 -8.46 -11.07
C LEU A 235 -10.79 -8.61 -9.58
N LEU A 236 -10.03 -7.68 -8.99
CA LEU A 236 -9.78 -7.64 -7.55
C LEU A 236 -10.53 -6.45 -6.94
N ARG A 237 -11.38 -6.75 -5.97
CA ARG A 237 -12.12 -5.78 -5.15
C ARG A 237 -11.81 -5.95 -3.68
N VAL A 238 -12.01 -4.89 -2.92
CA VAL A 238 -12.11 -4.95 -1.45
C VAL A 238 -13.48 -4.42 -1.06
N THR A 239 -14.27 -5.26 -0.40
CA THR A 239 -15.65 -4.96 -0.05
C THR A 239 -15.89 -5.17 1.44
N VAL A 240 -16.92 -4.53 1.96
CA VAL A 240 -17.47 -4.74 3.30
C VAL A 240 -18.97 -4.97 3.16
N ASP A 241 -19.60 -5.43 4.24
CA ASP A 241 -21.06 -5.47 4.34
C ASP A 241 -21.63 -4.04 4.24
N GLU A 242 -22.48 -3.81 3.23
CA GLU A 242 -23.04 -2.48 2.95
C GLU A 242 -23.97 -2.02 4.07
N ASP A 243 -24.80 -2.91 4.61
CA ASP A 243 -25.77 -2.55 5.65
C ASP A 243 -25.06 -2.19 6.96
N GLN A 244 -23.97 -2.89 7.29
CA GLN A 244 -23.14 -2.53 8.43
C GLN A 244 -22.47 -1.16 8.23
N ALA A 245 -21.99 -0.86 7.03
CA ALA A 245 -21.40 0.45 6.73
C ALA A 245 -22.44 1.57 6.79
N ILE A 246 -23.62 1.36 6.21
CA ILE A 246 -24.74 2.31 6.26
C ILE A 246 -25.19 2.54 7.70
N SER A 247 -25.31 1.49 8.52
CA SER A 247 -25.69 1.61 9.93
C SER A 247 -24.71 2.48 10.74
N ILE A 248 -23.41 2.38 10.47
CA ILE A 248 -22.39 3.25 11.07
C ILE A 248 -22.64 4.71 10.68
N LEU A 249 -22.88 4.98 9.40
CA LEU A 249 -23.14 6.35 8.93
C LEU A 249 -24.47 6.89 9.46
N ASP A 250 -25.51 6.06 9.49
CA ASP A 250 -26.82 6.44 10.04
C ASP A 250 -26.69 6.88 11.50
N SER A 251 -25.89 6.16 12.30
CA SER A 251 -25.64 6.51 13.71
C SER A 251 -24.96 7.86 13.92
N LEU A 252 -24.25 8.37 12.90
CA LEU A 252 -23.56 9.67 12.95
C LEU A 252 -24.45 10.81 12.47
N PHE A 253 -25.29 10.56 11.47
CA PHE A 253 -25.94 11.63 10.73
C PHE A 253 -27.46 11.67 10.87
N ILE A 254 -28.13 10.56 11.20
CA ILE A 254 -29.58 10.55 11.38
C ILE A 254 -29.94 11.01 12.79
N LYS A 255 -30.78 12.05 12.86
CA LYS A 255 -31.18 12.72 14.10
C LYS A 255 -32.65 12.55 14.42
N SER A 256 -33.47 12.23 13.42
CA SER A 256 -34.92 12.10 13.61
C SER A 256 -35.58 11.17 12.58
N GLU A 257 -36.69 10.56 12.98
CA GLU A 257 -37.53 9.71 12.13
C GLU A 257 -38.66 10.54 11.48
N ASN A 258 -38.30 11.46 10.59
CA ASN A 258 -39.26 12.28 9.83
C ASN A 258 -38.89 12.34 8.34
N ALA A 259 -39.70 13.04 7.55
CA ALA A 259 -39.49 13.14 6.10
C ALA A 259 -38.12 13.71 5.70
N ALA A 260 -37.56 14.66 6.48
CA ALA A 260 -36.24 15.20 6.24
C ALA A 260 -35.15 14.17 6.57
N GLY A 261 -35.29 13.44 7.69
CA GLY A 261 -34.43 12.31 8.05
C GLY A 261 -34.39 11.22 6.97
N GLU A 262 -35.52 10.92 6.33
CA GLU A 262 -35.56 9.98 5.20
C GLU A 262 -34.77 10.48 3.98
N GLN A 263 -34.79 11.79 3.68
CA GLN A 263 -33.93 12.34 2.62
C GLN A 263 -32.44 12.19 2.96
N VAL A 264 -32.06 12.39 4.22
CA VAL A 264 -30.68 12.19 4.69
C VAL A 264 -30.29 10.71 4.60
N LYS A 265 -31.15 9.76 4.97
CA LYS A 265 -30.89 8.31 4.80
C LYS A 265 -30.62 7.94 3.35
N ILE A 266 -31.38 8.52 2.40
CA ILE A 266 -31.14 8.27 0.97
C ILE A 266 -29.78 8.85 0.54
N ALA A 267 -29.44 10.05 0.99
CA ALA A 267 -28.14 10.66 0.72
C ALA A 267 -26.96 9.88 1.32
N ILE A 268 -27.11 9.31 2.53
CA ILE A 268 -26.09 8.46 3.16
C ILE A 268 -25.82 7.21 2.32
N ARG A 269 -26.87 6.53 1.85
CA ARG A 269 -26.72 5.34 1.00
C ARG A 269 -26.01 5.65 -0.30
N ASP A 270 -26.37 6.76 -0.96
CA ASP A 270 -25.67 7.22 -2.16
C ASP A 270 -24.22 7.62 -1.87
N SER A 271 -23.97 8.36 -0.78
CA SER A 271 -22.63 8.74 -0.32
C SER A 271 -21.74 7.51 -0.15
N PHE A 272 -22.23 6.48 0.54
CA PHE A 272 -21.47 5.27 0.76
C PHE A 272 -21.14 4.59 -0.57
N LYS A 273 -22.15 4.29 -1.39
CA LYS A 273 -21.98 3.52 -2.63
C LYS A 273 -21.12 4.25 -3.67
N ARG A 274 -21.36 5.54 -3.85
CA ARG A 274 -20.76 6.32 -4.94
C ARG A 274 -19.41 6.93 -4.56
N LEU A 275 -19.22 7.30 -3.29
CA LEU A 275 -18.07 8.11 -2.86
C LEU A 275 -17.18 7.34 -1.87
N ILE A 276 -17.71 6.97 -0.71
CA ILE A 276 -16.91 6.40 0.38
C ILE A 276 -16.34 5.04 -0.03
N MET A 277 -17.16 4.12 -0.54
CA MET A 277 -16.78 2.75 -0.89
C MET A 277 -15.57 2.71 -1.83
N LEU A 278 -15.58 3.51 -2.92
CA LEU A 278 -14.48 3.55 -3.89
C LEU A 278 -13.19 4.13 -3.28
N SER A 279 -13.33 5.19 -2.47
CA SER A 279 -12.18 5.81 -1.82
C SER A 279 -11.55 4.89 -0.78
N MET A 280 -12.38 4.21 0.02
CA MET A 280 -11.95 3.26 1.05
C MET A 280 -11.36 1.98 0.44
N GLU A 281 -11.96 1.45 -0.63
CA GLU A 281 -11.40 0.33 -1.38
C GLU A 281 -9.97 0.69 -1.84
N THR A 282 -9.79 1.87 -2.43
CA THR A 282 -8.48 2.31 -2.92
C THR A 282 -7.46 2.43 -1.80
N GLU A 283 -7.83 3.09 -0.71
CA GLU A 283 -6.98 3.30 0.46
C GLU A 283 -6.51 1.96 1.05
N ILE A 284 -7.45 1.06 1.33
CA ILE A 284 -7.18 -0.25 1.94
C ILE A 284 -6.36 -1.13 1.01
N ARG A 285 -6.58 -1.04 -0.31
CA ARG A 285 -5.74 -1.72 -1.30
C ARG A 285 -4.31 -1.18 -1.30
N LEU A 286 -4.08 0.10 -1.11
CA LEU A 286 -2.72 0.65 -1.03
C LEU A 286 -2.04 0.24 0.27
N GLU A 287 -2.74 0.37 1.40
CA GLU A 287 -2.23 0.00 2.73
C GLU A 287 -1.83 -1.49 2.78
N SER A 288 -2.75 -2.37 2.39
CA SER A 288 -2.52 -3.82 2.41
C SER A 288 -1.43 -4.26 1.43
N LYS A 289 -1.29 -3.57 0.29
CA LYS A 289 -0.17 -3.80 -0.62
C LYS A 289 1.15 -3.45 0.04
N LYS A 290 1.25 -2.28 0.67
CA LYS A 290 2.47 -1.84 1.34
C LYS A 290 2.92 -2.88 2.38
N LYS A 291 1.99 -3.35 3.22
CA LYS A 291 2.26 -4.41 4.21
C LYS A 291 2.72 -5.72 3.54
N ALA A 292 2.08 -6.12 2.44
CA ALA A 292 2.46 -7.32 1.71
C ALA A 292 3.87 -7.18 1.07
N ASP A 293 4.17 -6.03 0.48
CA ASP A 293 5.48 -5.72 -0.11
C ASP A 293 6.57 -5.75 0.98
N GLU A 294 6.34 -5.12 2.14
CA GLU A 294 7.28 -5.12 3.28
C GLU A 294 7.61 -6.53 3.77
N GLU A 295 6.59 -7.39 3.96
CA GLU A 295 6.80 -8.78 4.39
C GLU A 295 7.55 -9.60 3.32
N ALA A 296 7.22 -9.43 2.05
CA ALA A 296 7.93 -10.13 0.97
C ALA A 296 9.39 -9.69 0.88
N ILE A 297 9.66 -8.38 0.98
CA ILE A 297 11.01 -7.81 0.98
C ILE A 297 11.80 -8.35 2.16
N LYS A 298 11.19 -8.45 3.35
CA LYS A 298 11.84 -9.01 4.54
C LYS A 298 12.30 -10.45 4.32
N VAL A 299 11.45 -11.29 3.72
CA VAL A 299 11.81 -12.68 3.37
C VAL A 299 12.95 -12.71 2.35
N PHE A 300 12.91 -11.86 1.31
CA PHE A 300 14.01 -11.80 0.33
C PHE A 300 15.31 -11.29 0.93
N ALA A 301 15.25 -10.29 1.82
CA ALA A 301 16.41 -9.75 2.51
C ALA A 301 17.06 -10.82 3.39
N GLU A 302 16.27 -11.61 4.11
CA GLU A 302 16.78 -12.72 4.92
C GLU A 302 17.42 -13.81 4.06
N ASN A 303 16.78 -14.19 2.94
CA ASN A 303 17.35 -15.16 2.01
C ASN A 303 18.70 -14.68 1.43
N ILE A 304 18.80 -13.41 1.02
CA ILE A 304 20.05 -12.83 0.51
C ILE A 304 21.10 -12.79 1.63
N ARG A 305 20.72 -12.40 2.85
CA ARG A 305 21.62 -12.38 4.00
C ARG A 305 22.23 -13.76 4.25
N GLN A 306 21.42 -14.81 4.23
CA GLN A 306 21.90 -16.19 4.40
C GLN A 306 22.86 -16.61 3.29
N LEU A 307 22.59 -16.22 2.04
CA LEU A 307 23.49 -16.48 0.91
C LEU A 307 24.82 -15.74 1.05
N LEU A 308 24.80 -14.47 1.46
CA LEU A 308 26.00 -13.64 1.62
C LEU A 308 26.86 -14.07 2.83
N LEU A 309 26.23 -14.59 3.89
CA LEU A 309 26.91 -15.07 5.10
C LEU A 309 27.18 -16.58 5.07
N GLY A 310 26.94 -17.25 3.95
CA GLY A 310 27.29 -18.64 3.75
C GLY A 310 28.78 -18.86 3.98
N SER A 311 29.14 -19.98 4.60
CA SER A 311 30.55 -20.30 4.85
C SER A 311 31.31 -20.37 3.52
N PRO A 312 32.39 -19.59 3.35
CA PRO A 312 33.17 -19.65 2.12
C PRO A 312 33.86 -21.00 2.02
N LEU A 313 33.84 -21.61 0.83
CA LEU A 313 34.57 -22.85 0.54
C LEU A 313 36.09 -22.68 0.73
N GLY A 314 36.57 -21.44 0.66
CA GLY A 314 37.99 -21.08 0.73
C GLY A 314 38.71 -21.23 -0.61
N GLU A 315 40.03 -21.21 -0.56
CA GLU A 315 40.90 -21.24 -1.74
C GLU A 315 40.98 -22.65 -2.34
N LYS A 316 40.04 -22.99 -3.21
CA LYS A 316 39.96 -24.28 -3.93
C LYS A 316 39.93 -24.05 -5.42
N SER A 317 40.57 -24.94 -6.18
CA SER A 317 40.35 -25.03 -7.63
C SER A 317 38.94 -25.59 -7.89
N ILE A 318 38.15 -24.89 -8.70
CA ILE A 318 36.72 -25.14 -8.85
C ILE A 318 36.37 -25.40 -10.32
N LEU A 319 35.60 -26.46 -10.57
CA LEU A 319 34.86 -26.61 -11.81
C LEU A 319 33.41 -26.18 -11.54
N ALA A 320 32.97 -25.09 -12.16
CA ALA A 320 31.60 -24.59 -12.00
C ALA A 320 30.77 -24.90 -13.24
N ILE A 321 29.57 -25.41 -13.03
CA ILE A 321 28.62 -25.83 -14.06
C ILE A 321 27.34 -25.01 -13.89
N ASP A 322 26.94 -24.30 -14.94
CA ASP A 322 25.62 -23.69 -15.09
C ASP A 322 24.72 -24.60 -15.94
N PRO A 323 23.78 -25.34 -15.32
CA PRO A 323 22.98 -26.34 -16.01
C PRO A 323 22.02 -25.75 -17.04
N ALA A 324 21.84 -26.45 -18.16
CA ALA A 324 20.74 -26.21 -19.08
C ALA A 324 20.48 -27.41 -19.99
N PHE A 325 19.23 -27.55 -20.46
CA PHE A 325 18.87 -28.56 -21.48
C PHE A 325 19.35 -28.15 -22.88
N ARG A 326 18.61 -27.26 -23.56
CA ARG A 326 18.82 -26.97 -25.00
C ARG A 326 20.13 -26.25 -25.30
N THR A 327 20.57 -25.36 -24.40
CA THR A 327 21.76 -24.52 -24.62
C THR A 327 23.05 -25.17 -24.10
N GLY A 328 22.98 -26.41 -23.61
CA GLY A 328 24.09 -27.10 -22.95
C GLY A 328 24.46 -26.50 -21.60
N CYS A 329 25.14 -27.28 -20.78
CA CYS A 329 25.67 -26.84 -19.49
C CYS A 329 26.99 -26.10 -19.69
N LYS A 330 27.09 -24.86 -19.21
CA LYS A 330 28.31 -24.05 -19.37
C LYS A 330 29.25 -24.44 -18.26
N VAL A 331 30.50 -24.69 -18.60
CA VAL A 331 31.52 -25.15 -17.66
C VAL A 331 32.65 -24.14 -17.62
N VAL A 332 33.12 -23.80 -16.43
CA VAL A 332 34.36 -23.06 -16.22
C VAL A 332 35.24 -23.78 -15.22
N CYS A 333 36.55 -23.74 -15.42
CA CYS A 333 37.55 -24.20 -14.47
C CYS A 333 38.30 -22.99 -13.93
N LEU A 334 38.35 -22.84 -12.60
CA LEU A 334 39.00 -21.76 -11.88
C LEU A 334 40.14 -22.33 -11.03
N ASP A 335 41.24 -21.59 -10.91
CA ASP A 335 42.28 -21.91 -9.93
C ASP A 335 41.88 -21.49 -8.50
N ARG A 336 42.77 -21.74 -7.54
CA ARG A 336 42.56 -21.43 -6.12
C ARG A 336 42.38 -19.94 -5.81
N GLN A 337 42.77 -19.05 -6.72
CA GLN A 337 42.60 -17.60 -6.60
C GLN A 337 41.36 -17.09 -7.35
N GLY A 338 40.60 -17.98 -7.99
CA GLY A 338 39.44 -17.63 -8.81
C GLY A 338 39.79 -17.20 -10.23
N LYS A 339 41.03 -17.38 -10.69
CA LYS A 339 41.42 -17.07 -12.07
C LYS A 339 40.82 -18.10 -13.02
N LEU A 340 40.21 -17.63 -14.12
CA LEU A 340 39.71 -18.49 -15.17
C LEU A 340 40.86 -19.22 -15.89
N LEU A 341 40.82 -20.54 -15.86
CA LEU A 341 41.76 -21.43 -16.56
C LEU A 341 41.19 -21.97 -17.87
N HIS A 342 39.89 -22.26 -17.88
CA HIS A 342 39.22 -22.86 -19.03
C HIS A 342 37.71 -22.62 -18.99
N ASN A 343 37.08 -22.57 -20.15
CA ASN A 343 35.64 -22.58 -20.31
C ASN A 343 35.22 -23.43 -21.52
N ASP A 344 34.09 -24.11 -21.41
CA ASP A 344 33.49 -24.90 -22.50
C ASP A 344 31.97 -25.07 -22.27
N VAL A 345 31.28 -25.73 -23.21
CA VAL A 345 29.88 -26.12 -23.10
C VAL A 345 29.77 -27.63 -23.30
N ILE A 346 29.13 -28.31 -22.35
CA ILE A 346 28.85 -29.75 -22.42
C ILE A 346 27.36 -30.00 -22.62
N TYR A 347 27.02 -31.14 -23.23
CA TYR A 347 25.64 -31.58 -23.44
C TYR A 347 25.41 -32.94 -22.75
N PRO A 348 25.38 -32.98 -21.40
CA PRO A 348 25.40 -34.24 -20.66
C PRO A 348 24.04 -34.95 -20.70
N ILE A 349 22.96 -34.21 -20.98
CA ILE A 349 21.59 -34.71 -21.03
C ILE A 349 21.26 -35.07 -22.48
N GLY A 350 21.36 -36.36 -22.81
CA GLY A 350 21.18 -36.87 -24.17
C GLY A 350 21.20 -38.39 -24.20
N SER A 351 21.68 -38.98 -25.30
CA SER A 351 21.91 -40.44 -25.36
C SER A 351 23.00 -40.86 -24.37
N GLU A 352 22.97 -42.12 -23.92
CA GLU A 352 24.00 -42.67 -23.02
C GLU A 352 25.42 -42.50 -23.58
N SER A 353 25.58 -42.64 -24.90
CA SER A 353 26.86 -42.40 -25.58
C SER A 353 27.33 -40.95 -25.48
N THR A 354 26.40 -39.98 -25.56
CA THR A 354 26.70 -38.55 -25.42
C THR A 354 27.09 -38.23 -23.97
N THR A 355 26.30 -38.70 -22.99
CA THR A 355 26.59 -38.52 -21.57
C THR A 355 27.98 -39.06 -21.21
N LYS A 356 28.34 -40.26 -21.68
CA LYS A 356 29.69 -40.83 -21.48
C LYS A 356 30.77 -39.95 -22.11
N ARG A 357 30.57 -39.47 -23.33
CA ARG A 357 31.54 -38.61 -24.04
C ARG A 357 31.78 -37.30 -23.29
N GLU A 358 30.72 -36.62 -22.87
CA GLU A 358 30.84 -35.36 -22.14
C GLU A 358 31.42 -35.58 -20.73
N GLY A 359 31.06 -36.67 -20.06
CA GLY A 359 31.67 -37.06 -18.78
C GLY A 359 33.19 -37.26 -18.88
N THR A 360 33.68 -37.86 -19.97
CA THR A 360 35.12 -38.01 -20.21
C THR A 360 35.84 -36.66 -20.33
N LYS A 361 35.21 -35.65 -20.97
CA LYS A 361 35.78 -34.29 -21.03
C LYS A 361 35.89 -33.67 -19.65
N VAL A 362 34.83 -33.76 -18.85
CA VAL A 362 34.81 -33.24 -17.47
C VAL A 362 35.90 -33.90 -16.63
N MET A 363 36.04 -35.23 -16.70
CA MET A 363 37.12 -35.95 -16.01
C MET A 363 38.52 -35.48 -16.43
N ALA A 364 38.74 -35.25 -17.73
CA ALA A 364 40.01 -34.75 -18.25
C ALA A 364 40.33 -33.34 -17.72
N TRP A 365 39.34 -32.45 -17.62
CA TRP A 365 39.53 -31.12 -17.03
C TRP A 365 39.77 -31.17 -15.53
N CYS A 366 39.05 -32.04 -14.80
CA CYS A 366 39.28 -32.25 -13.39
C CYS A 366 40.74 -32.64 -13.10
N GLN A 367 41.30 -33.55 -13.90
CA GLN A 367 42.71 -33.95 -13.79
C GLN A 367 43.67 -32.83 -14.21
N LYS A 368 43.44 -32.22 -15.38
CA LYS A 368 44.35 -31.21 -15.94
C LYS A 368 44.48 -29.96 -15.05
N TYR A 369 43.40 -29.52 -14.44
CA TYR A 369 43.35 -28.29 -13.63
C TYR A 369 43.36 -28.56 -12.12
N ASN A 370 43.64 -29.81 -11.71
CA ASN A 370 43.67 -30.24 -10.30
C ASN A 370 42.42 -29.79 -9.52
N ILE A 371 41.22 -30.00 -10.07
CA ILE A 371 39.97 -29.52 -9.48
C ILE A 371 39.72 -30.18 -8.12
N GLU A 372 39.48 -29.37 -7.09
CA GLU A 372 39.21 -29.81 -5.72
C GLU A 372 37.71 -29.82 -5.39
N ALA A 373 36.90 -29.02 -6.09
CA ALA A 373 35.46 -28.92 -5.86
C ALA A 373 34.67 -28.66 -7.15
N ILE A 374 33.43 -29.15 -7.19
CA ILE A 374 32.50 -28.90 -8.30
C ILE A 374 31.32 -28.09 -7.77
N ALA A 375 31.05 -26.95 -8.39
CA ALA A 375 29.90 -26.10 -8.10
C ALA A 375 28.84 -26.30 -9.19
N ILE A 376 27.61 -26.63 -8.80
CA ILE A 376 26.50 -26.84 -9.74
C ILE A 376 25.41 -25.82 -9.44
N GLY A 377 25.02 -25.03 -10.44
CA GLY A 377 23.90 -24.09 -10.30
C GLY A 377 22.59 -24.84 -10.04
N ASN A 378 21.74 -24.34 -9.14
CA ASN A 378 20.45 -24.95 -8.79
C ASN A 378 19.31 -24.59 -9.76
N GLY A 379 19.64 -24.26 -11.01
CA GLY A 379 18.70 -23.81 -12.03
C GLY A 379 18.02 -24.95 -12.79
N THR A 380 17.51 -24.62 -13.97
CA THR A 380 16.92 -25.59 -14.91
C THR A 380 17.94 -26.68 -15.26
N ALA A 381 17.52 -27.94 -15.22
CA ALA A 381 18.36 -29.12 -15.50
C ALA A 381 19.41 -29.47 -14.43
N SER A 382 19.37 -28.83 -13.26
CA SER A 382 20.33 -29.06 -12.16
C SER A 382 20.20 -30.41 -11.47
N ARG A 383 19.07 -31.11 -11.62
CA ARG A 383 18.88 -32.46 -11.06
C ARG A 383 19.53 -33.52 -11.94
N GLU A 384 19.51 -33.30 -13.25
CA GLU A 384 20.03 -34.18 -14.27
C GLU A 384 21.54 -34.00 -14.50
N THR A 385 22.03 -32.78 -14.25
CA THR A 385 23.45 -32.40 -14.31
C THR A 385 24.15 -32.81 -13.03
#